data_AF-A0A1W9T195-F1
#
_entry.id   AF-A0A1W9T195-F1
#
_cell.length_a   1.000
_cell.length_b   1.000
_cell.length_c   1.000
_cell.angle_alpha   90.00
_cell.angle_beta   90.00
_cell.angle_gamma   90.00
#
_symmetry.space_group_name_H-M   'P 1'
#
loop_
_entity.id
_entity.type
_entity.pdbx_description
1 polymer ?
#
loop_
_entity_poly.entity_id
_entity_poly.type
_entity_poly.pdbx_seq_one_letter_code
_entity_poly.pdbx_strand_id
1 'polypeptide(L)'
;KNQAAEYYGFYNMLGKFAAIIGPALMGIVGLVTRRMLMPASPTTEQLITIGRLASRWSIASILILFVVGAVLFYFVDEEKGRQQVQYLAGD
;
A
#
# COMPACT_ATOMS: atom_id res chain seq x y z
N LYS A 1 2.34 32.61 -2.18
CA LYS A 1 2.86 32.18 -3.51
C LYS A 1 4.07 31.22 -3.42
N ASN A 2 4.20 30.36 -2.40
CA ASN A 2 5.36 29.43 -2.27
C ASN A 2 4.98 27.97 -1.94
N GLN A 3 3.78 27.53 -2.31
CA GLN A 3 3.28 26.18 -1.96
C GLN A 3 3.79 25.07 -2.89
N ALA A 4 4.41 25.39 -4.03
CA ALA A 4 4.93 24.40 -4.96
C ALA A 4 5.92 23.42 -4.31
N ALA A 5 6.78 23.92 -3.41
CA ALA A 5 7.72 23.09 -2.66
C ALA A 5 7.02 22.14 -1.67
N GLU A 6 5.93 22.59 -1.03
CA GLU A 6 5.13 21.76 -0.11
C GLU A 6 4.38 20.66 -0.86
N TYR A 7 3.74 20.99 -1.99
CA TYR A 7 3.10 19.99 -2.85
C TYR A 7 4.10 18.96 -3.37
N TYR A 8 5.26 19.41 -3.84
CA TYR A 8 6.33 18.51 -4.28
C TYR A 8 6.83 17.61 -3.13
N GLY A 9 7.02 18.19 -1.94
CA GLY A 9 7.37 17.46 -0.73
C GLY A 9 6.36 16.35 -0.42
N PHE A 10 5.07 16.66 -0.49
CA PHE A 10 3.99 15.70 -0.26
C PHE A 10 4.00 14.56 -1.28
N TYR A 11 4.05 14.86 -2.59
CA TYR A 11 4.12 13.83 -3.64
C TYR A 11 5.38 12.96 -3.53
N ASN A 12 6.51 13.55 -3.17
CA ASN A 12 7.74 12.80 -2.92
C ASN A 12 7.61 11.87 -1.70
N MET A 13 6.95 12.31 -0.62
CA MET A 13 6.69 11.45 0.54
C MET A 13 5.76 10.28 0.19
N LEU A 14 4.73 10.51 -0.63
CA LEU A 14 3.87 9.43 -1.15
C LEU A 14 4.69 8.40 -1.94
N GLY A 15 5.58 8.85 -2.83
CA GLY A 15 6.46 7.96 -3.60
C GLY A 15 7.41 7.15 -2.71
N LYS A 16 8.05 7.79 -1.74
CA LYS A 16 8.94 7.12 -0.76
C LYS A 16 8.18 6.13 0.11
N PHE A 17 6.97 6.48 0.53
CA PHE A 17 6.10 5.59 1.31
C PHE A 17 5.78 4.33 0.51
N ALA A 18 5.36 4.46 -0.76
CA ALA A 18 5.08 3.32 -1.62
C ALA A 18 6.31 2.43 -1.84
N ALA A 19 7.49 3.03 -2.07
CA ALA A 19 8.75 2.32 -2.26
C ALA A 19 9.24 1.57 -1.02
N ILE A 20 8.79 1.94 0.19
CA ILE A 20 9.15 1.25 1.44
C ILE A 20 8.06 0.24 1.82
N ILE A 21 6.81 0.68 1.92
CA ILE A 21 5.71 -0.12 2.45
C ILE A 21 5.30 -1.23 1.49
N GLY A 22 5.32 -0.98 0.18
CA GLY A 22 4.99 -2.01 -0.82
C GLY A 22 5.89 -3.24 -0.70
N PRO A 23 7.22 -3.09 -0.88
CA PRO A 23 8.16 -4.19 -0.74
C PRO A 23 8.16 -4.83 0.66
N ALA A 24 8.04 -4.02 1.73
CA ALA A 24 7.98 -4.55 3.09
C ALA A 24 6.74 -5.43 3.30
N LEU A 25 5.56 -4.97 2.90
CA LEU A 25 4.30 -5.72 3.02
C LEU A 25 4.37 -7.03 2.21
N MET A 26 4.78 -6.95 0.94
CA MET A 26 4.91 -8.13 0.08
C MET A 26 5.89 -9.15 0.66
N GLY A 27 7.05 -8.69 1.14
CA GLY A 27 8.06 -9.54 1.76
C GLY A 27 7.56 -10.22 3.02
N ILE A 28 6.92 -9.47 3.93
CA ILE A 28 6.35 -10.01 5.17
C ILE A 28 5.29 -11.06 4.84
N VAL A 29 4.32 -10.75 3.97
CA VAL A 29 3.22 -11.68 3.65
C VAL A 29 3.75 -12.94 2.97
N GLY A 30 4.69 -12.81 2.03
CA GLY A 30 5.31 -13.95 1.37
C GLY A 30 6.04 -14.88 2.36
N LEU A 31 6.84 -14.30 3.26
CA LEU A 31 7.57 -15.05 4.27
C LEU A 31 6.65 -15.69 5.31
N VAL A 32 5.65 -14.96 5.80
CA VAL A 32 4.66 -15.48 6.76
C VAL A 32 3.86 -16.62 6.14
N THR A 33 3.37 -16.44 4.91
CA THR A 33 2.62 -17.49 4.18
C THR A 33 3.47 -18.74 4.00
N ARG A 34 4.73 -18.58 3.55
CA ARG A 34 5.66 -19.70 3.41
C ARG A 34 5.92 -20.38 4.75
N ARG A 35 6.12 -19.62 5.83
CA ARG A 35 6.39 -20.15 7.18
C ARG A 35 5.19 -20.91 7.74
N MET A 36 3.97 -20.42 7.55
CA MET A 36 2.76 -21.07 8.04
C MET A 36 2.42 -22.36 7.29
N LEU A 37 2.69 -22.41 5.98
CA LEU A 37 2.31 -23.55 5.13
C LEU A 37 3.40 -24.63 5.04
N MET A 38 4.65 -24.34 5.41
CA MET A 38 5.76 -25.27 5.26
C MET A 38 5.78 -26.34 6.38
N PRO A 39 5.73 -27.65 6.03
CA PRO A 39 5.85 -28.71 7.02
C PRO A 39 7.30 -28.86 7.53
N ALA A 40 7.48 -29.52 8.68
CA ALA A 40 8.78 -29.69 9.34
C ALA A 40 9.80 -30.49 8.48
N SER A 41 9.33 -31.36 7.59
CA SER A 41 10.17 -32.14 6.68
C SER A 41 9.60 -32.04 5.26
N PRO A 42 9.95 -30.98 4.52
CA PRO A 42 9.37 -30.74 3.20
C PRO A 42 10.00 -31.62 2.13
N THR A 43 9.17 -32.12 1.22
CA THR A 43 9.63 -32.75 -0.03
C THR A 43 9.96 -31.67 -1.09
N THR A 44 10.74 -32.02 -2.10
CA THR A 44 11.13 -31.11 -3.20
C THR A 44 9.92 -30.53 -3.94
N GLU A 45 8.86 -31.32 -4.12
CA GLU A 45 7.63 -30.88 -4.78
C GLU A 45 6.85 -29.87 -3.91
N GLN A 46 6.81 -30.08 -2.59
CA GLN A 46 6.17 -29.17 -1.65
C GLN A 46 6.89 -27.82 -1.59
N LEU A 47 8.22 -27.80 -1.68
CA LEU A 47 9.02 -26.57 -1.72
C LEU A 47 8.60 -25.66 -2.88
N ILE A 48 8.42 -26.22 -4.08
CA ILE A 48 8.02 -25.46 -5.28
C ILE A 48 6.58 -24.98 -5.16
N THR A 49 5.67 -25.88 -4.73
CA THR A 49 4.24 -25.58 -4.66
C THR A 49 3.94 -24.50 -3.61
N ILE A 50 4.51 -24.64 -2.41
CA ILE A 50 4.34 -23.67 -1.32
C ILE A 50 5.02 -22.35 -1.68
N GLY A 51 6.19 -22.39 -2.33
CA GLY A 51 6.85 -21.18 -2.84
C GLY A 51 5.96 -20.40 -3.81
N ARG A 52 5.32 -21.09 -4.76
CA ARG A 52 4.40 -20.46 -5.72
C ARG A 52 3.16 -19.88 -5.06
N LEU A 53 2.58 -20.59 -4.09
CA LEU A 53 1.44 -20.10 -3.32
C LEU A 53 1.83 -18.85 -2.51
N ALA A 54 2.96 -18.88 -1.82
CA ALA A 54 3.45 -17.74 -1.05
C ALA A 54 3.66 -16.50 -1.92
N SER A 55 4.23 -16.64 -3.13
CA SER A 55 4.36 -15.51 -4.07
C SER A 55 3.01 -14.94 -4.50
N ARG A 56 1.99 -15.78 -4.72
CA ARG A 56 0.65 -15.32 -5.09
C ARG A 56 0.00 -14.54 -3.95
N TRP A 57 0.10 -15.03 -2.72
CA TRP A 57 -0.39 -14.33 -1.53
C TRP A 57 0.37 -13.04 -1.25
N SER A 58 1.68 -13.02 -1.51
CA SER A 58 2.53 -11.83 -1.43
C SER A 58 2.08 -10.73 -2.41
N ILE A 59 1.77 -11.08 -3.67
CA ILE A 59 1.26 -10.09 -4.64
C ILE A 59 -0.17 -9.67 -4.28
N ALA A 60 -1.02 -10.62 -3.87
CA ALA A 60 -2.40 -10.33 -3.49
C ALA A 60 -2.50 -9.40 -2.27
N SER A 61 -1.49 -9.35 -1.40
CA SER A 61 -1.52 -8.47 -0.23
C SER A 61 -1.57 -6.99 -0.59
N ILE A 62 -1.17 -6.60 -1.81
CA ILE A 62 -1.28 -5.21 -2.28
C ILE A 62 -2.76 -4.77 -2.29
N LEU A 63 -3.72 -5.69 -2.43
CA LEU A 63 -5.15 -5.39 -2.32
C LEU A 63 -5.52 -4.74 -0.98
N ILE A 64 -4.80 -5.04 0.10
CA ILE A 64 -5.00 -4.39 1.40
C ILE A 64 -4.74 -2.88 1.27
N LEU A 65 -3.68 -2.48 0.57
CA LEU A 65 -3.36 -1.07 0.34
C LEU A 65 -4.44 -0.37 -0.51
N PHE A 66 -4.95 -1.06 -1.53
CA PHE A 66 -6.05 -0.53 -2.35
C PHE A 66 -7.34 -0.37 -1.55
N VAL A 67 -7.70 -1.35 -0.71
CA VAL A 67 -8.88 -1.27 0.16
C VAL A 67 -8.73 -0.13 1.16
N VAL A 68 -7.57 -0.01 1.83
CA VAL A 68 -7.30 1.11 2.75
C VAL A 68 -7.41 2.45 2.01
N GLY A 69 -6.81 2.56 0.82
CA GLY A 69 -6.91 3.75 -0.01
C GLY A 69 -8.36 4.09 -0.39
N ALA A 70 -9.14 3.10 -0.80
CA ALA A 70 -10.55 3.27 -1.14
C ALA A 70 -11.40 3.70 0.07
N VAL A 71 -11.14 3.12 1.24
CA VAL A 71 -11.81 3.52 2.50
C VAL A 71 -11.46 4.95 2.86
N LEU A 72 -10.18 5.33 2.80
CA LEU A 72 -9.76 6.72 3.05
C LEU A 72 -10.40 7.69 2.06
N PHE A 73 -10.42 7.33 0.78
CA PHE A 73 -11.04 8.12 -0.29
C PHE A 73 -12.54 8.31 -0.07
N TYR A 74 -13.25 7.27 0.38
CA TYR A 74 -14.68 7.34 0.69
C TYR A 74 -15.00 8.36 1.79
N PHE A 75 -14.08 8.60 2.73
CA PHE A 75 -14.28 9.59 3.80
C PHE A 75 -13.88 11.02 3.42
N VAL A 76 -13.48 11.28 2.17
CA VAL A 76 -13.14 12.63 1.70
C VAL A 76 -14.40 13.45 1.46
N ASP A 77 -14.53 14.58 2.15
CA ASP A 77 -15.61 15.56 1.97
C ASP A 77 -15.19 16.63 0.96
N GLU A 78 -15.59 16.45 -0.29
CA GLU A 78 -15.25 17.37 -1.38
C GLU A 78 -15.95 18.72 -1.26
N GLU A 79 -17.15 18.78 -0.69
CA GLU A 79 -17.93 20.01 -0.59
C GLU A 79 -17.26 21.00 0.35
N LYS A 80 -16.81 20.53 1.51
CA LYS A 80 -16.02 21.35 2.44
C LYS A 80 -14.72 21.83 1.81
N GLY A 81 -14.05 20.97 1.02
CA GLY A 81 -12.85 21.35 0.29
C GLY A 81 -13.09 22.50 -0.70
N ARG A 82 -14.18 22.43 -1.48
CA ARG A 82 -14.57 23.50 -2.42
C ARG A 82 -14.91 24.81 -1.71
N GLN A 83 -15.63 24.75 -0.59
CA GLN A 83 -15.97 25.94 0.21
C GLN A 83 -14.72 26.64 0.77
N GLN A 84 -13.73 25.88 1.26
CA GLN A 84 -12.47 26.45 1.73
C GLN A 84 -11.67 27.13 0.62
N VAL A 85 -11.62 26.53 -0.58
CA VAL A 85 -10.95 27.16 -1.72
C VAL A 85 -11.61 28.49 -2.10
N GLN A 86 -12.94 28.55 -2.09
CA GLN A 86 -13.68 29.78 -2.38
C GLN A 86 -13.47 30.86 -1.31
N TYR A 87 -13.47 30.49 -0.03
CA TYR A 87 -13.15 31.40 1.07
C TYR A 87 -11.74 32.01 0.90
N LEU A 88 -10.75 31.16 0.62
CA LEU A 88 -9.35 31.56 0.44
C LEU A 88 -9.08 32.35 -0.86
N ALA A 89 -9.97 32.27 -1.85
CA ALA A 89 -9.86 33.00 -3.12
C ALA A 89 -10.64 34.31 -3.14
N GLY A 90 -11.53 34.53 -2.16
CA GLY A 90 -12.30 35.76 -1.98
C GLY A 90 -11.60 36.83 -1.13
N ASP A 91 -10.55 36.44 -0.39
CA ASP A 91 -9.58 37.32 0.29
C ASP A 91 -8.35 37.61 -0.62
#